data_AF-A0AAW0M882-F1
#
_entry.id   AF-A0AAW0M882-F1
#
_cell.length_a   1.000
_cell.length_b   1.000
_cell.length_c   1.000
_cell.angle_alpha   90.00
_cell.angle_beta   90.00
_cell.angle_gamma   90.00
#
_symmetry.space_group_name_H-M   'P 1'
#
loop_
_entity.id
_entity.type
_entity.pdbx_description
1 polymer ?
#
loop_
_entity_poly.entity_id
_entity_poly.type
_entity_poly.pdbx_seq_one_letter_code
_entity_poly.pdbx_strand_id
1 'polypeptide(L)'
;MGGSNGGAGGSRELSCDANHDTETKAGRSDVVALARGGYAEALCVQQNRKVQGEKMRSWAEVAWPNRRLSLAEALEISDPSSKVPVIDARICRSL
;
A
#
# COMPACT_ATOMS: atom_id res chain seq x y z
N MET A 1 47.77 22.21 4.53
CA MET A 1 46.82 21.09 4.73
C MET A 1 45.83 21.49 5.81
N GLY A 2 44.77 22.20 5.46
CA GLY A 2 43.70 22.58 6.38
C GLY A 2 42.43 21.86 5.94
N GLY A 3 41.98 20.89 6.74
CA GLY A 3 40.75 20.13 6.48
C GLY A 3 39.53 20.89 6.98
N SER A 4 38.55 21.10 6.10
CA SER A 4 37.25 21.68 6.40
C SER A 4 36.40 20.69 7.22
N ASN A 5 35.91 21.12 8.39
CA ASN A 5 34.86 20.43 9.12
C ASN A 5 33.49 20.90 8.61
N GLY A 6 32.82 20.05 7.82
CA GLY A 6 31.42 20.23 7.42
C GLY A 6 30.48 19.70 8.50
N GLY A 7 29.81 20.62 9.19
CA GLY A 7 28.85 20.33 10.26
C GLY A 7 27.41 20.17 9.76
N ALA A 8 26.76 19.12 10.26
CA ALA A 8 25.34 18.97 10.57
C ALA A 8 24.32 19.16 9.43
N GLY A 9 24.15 18.11 8.60
CA GLY A 9 22.86 17.82 7.98
C GLY A 9 21.91 17.23 9.02
N GLY A 10 20.98 18.05 9.53
CA GLY A 10 19.92 17.61 10.43
C GLY A 10 18.91 16.74 9.69
N SER A 11 19.11 15.42 9.70
CA SER A 11 18.07 14.45 9.36
C SER A 11 16.97 14.59 10.40
N ARG A 12 15.85 15.22 10.00
CA ARG A 12 14.60 15.14 10.77
C ARG A 12 14.13 13.68 10.67
N GLU A 13 14.48 12.88 11.67
CA GLU A 13 13.83 11.60 11.91
C GLU A 13 12.34 11.89 12.09
N LEU A 14 11.54 11.50 11.09
CA LEU A 14 10.11 11.39 11.25
C LEU A 14 9.87 10.23 12.23
N SER A 15 9.71 10.57 13.50
CA SER A 15 9.15 9.69 14.53
C SER A 15 7.74 9.33 14.09
N CYS A 16 7.56 8.11 13.60
CA CYS A 16 6.25 7.51 13.46
C CYS A 16 5.88 6.94 14.83
N ASP A 17 5.31 7.79 15.69
CA ASP A 17 4.72 7.37 16.95
C ASP A 17 3.53 6.44 16.67
N ALA A 18 3.83 5.14 16.65
CA ALA A 18 2.87 4.07 16.41
C ALA A 18 2.10 3.78 17.70
N ASN A 19 0.82 4.14 17.72
CA ASN A 19 -0.13 3.74 18.75
C ASN A 19 -1.34 3.07 18.11
N HIS A 20 -1.52 1.76 18.38
CA HIS A 20 -2.76 1.02 18.68
C HIS A 20 -2.72 -0.44 18.15
N ASP A 21 -2.22 -1.34 19.00
CA ASP A 21 -1.90 -2.75 18.73
C ASP A 21 -3.06 -3.70 18.38
N THR A 22 -4.28 -3.18 18.19
CA THR A 22 -5.42 -3.97 17.69
C THR A 22 -5.82 -3.61 16.25
N GLU A 23 -5.40 -2.43 15.77
CA GLU A 23 -5.59 -1.95 14.39
C GLU A 23 -4.41 -2.34 13.47
N THR A 24 -3.31 -2.81 14.05
CA THR A 24 -2.07 -3.12 13.33
C THR A 24 -2.06 -4.46 12.61
N LYS A 25 -2.85 -5.45 13.05
CA LYS A 25 -2.83 -6.79 12.43
C LYS A 25 -3.58 -6.85 11.10
N ALA A 26 -4.77 -6.24 11.04
CA ALA A 26 -5.55 -6.16 9.81
C ALA A 26 -4.87 -5.24 8.77
N GLY A 27 -4.40 -4.07 9.19
CA GLY A 27 -3.74 -3.11 8.29
C GLY A 27 -2.45 -3.63 7.67
N ARG A 28 -1.65 -4.42 8.40
CA ARG A 28 -0.41 -5.01 7.84
C ARG A 28 -0.69 -6.04 6.75
N SER A 29 -1.69 -6.90 6.92
CA SER A 29 -2.09 -7.86 5.89
C SER A 29 -2.68 -7.17 4.66
N ASP A 30 -3.51 -6.14 4.86
CA ASP A 30 -4.10 -5.36 3.78
C ASP A 30 -3.02 -4.71 2.91
N VAL A 31 -2.04 -4.05 3.52
CA VAL A 31 -0.91 -3.41 2.80
C VAL A 31 -0.10 -4.44 2.00
N VAL A 32 0.19 -5.61 2.60
CA VAL A 32 0.92 -6.69 1.90
C VAL A 32 0.12 -7.26 0.75
N ALA A 33 -1.18 -7.44 0.91
CA ALA A 33 -2.07 -7.92 -0.13
C ALA A 33 -2.21 -6.90 -1.28
N LEU A 34 -2.31 -5.60 -0.98
CA LEU A 34 -2.29 -4.54 -2.01
C LEU A 34 -0.98 -4.55 -2.79
N ALA A 35 0.16 -4.58 -2.10
CA ALA A 35 1.47 -4.60 -2.76
C ALA A 35 1.64 -5.83 -3.66
N ARG A 36 1.22 -7.02 -3.20
CA ARG A 36 1.25 -8.25 -4.00
C ARG A 36 0.27 -8.22 -5.17
N GLY A 37 -0.94 -7.69 -4.95
CA GLY A 37 -1.98 -7.57 -5.96
C GLY A 37 -1.55 -6.66 -7.12
N GLY A 38 -1.08 -5.45 -6.83
CA GLY A 38 -0.61 -4.54 -7.87
C GLY A 38 0.63 -5.06 -8.61
N TYR A 39 1.55 -5.74 -7.90
CA TYR A 39 2.68 -6.39 -8.55
C TYR A 39 2.24 -7.56 -9.45
N ALA A 40 1.21 -8.30 -9.06
CA ALA A 40 0.64 -9.37 -9.89
C ALA A 40 0.12 -8.85 -11.24
N GLU A 41 -0.57 -7.70 -11.23
CA GLU A 41 -1.06 -7.06 -12.45
C GLU A 41 0.08 -6.64 -13.38
N ALA A 42 1.13 -6.02 -12.83
CA ALA A 42 2.32 -5.66 -13.59
C ALA A 42 3.02 -6.88 -14.23
N LEU A 43 3.06 -8.01 -13.52
CA LEU A 43 3.60 -9.27 -14.07
C LEU A 43 2.72 -9.89 -15.15
N CYS A 44 1.39 -9.75 -15.03
CA CYS A 44 0.43 -10.35 -15.95
C CYS A 44 0.48 -9.71 -17.34
N VAL A 45 0.84 -8.42 -17.43
CA VAL A 45 1.07 -7.71 -18.70
C VAL A 45 2.23 -8.34 -19.49
N GLN A 46 3.22 -8.91 -18.81
CA GLN A 46 4.33 -9.61 -19.44
C GLN A 46 3.91 -11.06 -19.73
N GLN A 47 3.61 -11.39 -20.99
CA GLN A 47 3.13 -12.73 -21.39
C GLN A 47 4.05 -13.88 -20.91
N ASN A 48 5.36 -13.64 -20.83
CA ASN A 48 6.34 -14.62 -20.32
C ASN A 48 6.26 -14.85 -18.79
N ARG A 49 5.57 -13.99 -18.05
CA ARG A 49 5.46 -14.03 -16.57
C ARG A 49 4.03 -14.13 -16.08
N LYS A 50 3.06 -14.35 -16.96
CA LYS A 50 1.63 -14.46 -16.64
C LYS A 50 1.34 -15.46 -15.52
N VAL A 51 1.94 -16.66 -15.58
CA VAL A 51 1.78 -17.71 -14.55
C VAL A 51 2.23 -17.23 -13.17
N GLN A 52 3.29 -16.43 -13.10
CA GLN A 52 3.80 -15.87 -11.85
C GLN A 52 2.90 -14.75 -11.34
N GLY A 53 2.33 -13.95 -12.25
CA GLY A 53 1.30 -12.95 -11.94
C GLY A 53 0.06 -13.60 -11.33
N GLU A 54 -0.49 -14.65 -11.95
CA GLU A 54 -1.66 -15.38 -11.42
C GLU A 54 -1.40 -15.98 -10.04
N LYS A 55 -0.20 -16.55 -9.83
CA LYS A 55 0.20 -17.07 -8.51
C LYS A 55 0.30 -15.97 -7.46
N MET A 56 0.86 -14.82 -7.82
CA MET A 56 0.99 -13.66 -6.93
C MET A 56 -0.38 -13.08 -6.58
N ARG A 57 -1.31 -13.06 -7.54
CA ARG A 57 -2.70 -12.65 -7.33
C ARG A 57 -3.40 -13.58 -6.34
N SER A 58 -3.28 -14.90 -6.50
CA SER A 58 -3.85 -15.86 -5.55
C SER A 58 -3.29 -15.68 -4.13
N TRP A 59 -1.99 -15.41 -3.99
CA TRP A 59 -1.39 -15.10 -2.68
C TRP A 59 -1.85 -13.79 -2.08
N ALA A 60 -2.15 -12.78 -2.91
CA ALA A 60 -2.72 -11.53 -2.48
C ALA A 60 -4.17 -11.73 -1.99
N GLU A 61 -4.97 -12.49 -2.73
CA GLU A 61 -6.37 -12.78 -2.39
C GLU A 61 -6.48 -13.56 -1.06
N VAL A 62 -5.63 -14.56 -0.84
CA VAL A 62 -5.58 -15.31 0.44
C VAL A 62 -5.16 -14.41 1.60
N ALA A 63 -4.31 -13.43 1.34
CA ALA A 63 -3.81 -12.49 2.35
C ALA A 63 -4.73 -11.28 2.56
N TRP A 64 -5.86 -11.18 1.85
CA TRP A 64 -6.79 -10.05 1.90
C TRP A 64 -7.90 -10.28 2.95
N PRO A 65 -7.78 -9.71 4.17
CA PRO A 65 -8.76 -9.93 5.23
C PRO A 65 -10.03 -9.08 5.06
N ASN A 66 -10.03 -8.08 4.17
CA ASN A 66 -11.15 -7.14 4.04
C ASN A 66 -12.35 -7.78 3.32
N ARG A 67 -13.43 -8.01 4.08
CA ARG A 67 -14.70 -8.55 3.56
C ARG A 67 -15.60 -7.51 2.89
N ARG A 68 -15.38 -6.22 3.14
CA ARG A 68 -16.26 -5.14 2.65
C ARG A 68 -15.92 -4.71 1.23
N LEU A 69 -14.70 -4.97 0.80
CA LEU A 69 -14.14 -4.49 -0.45
C LEU A 69 -13.25 -5.60 -1.01
N SER A 70 -13.45 -5.99 -2.26
CA SER A 70 -12.63 -7.04 -2.88
C SER A 70 -11.23 -6.53 -3.19
N LEU A 71 -10.23 -7.42 -3.27
CA LEU A 71 -8.87 -7.02 -3.63
C LEU A 71 -8.83 -6.30 -4.99
N ALA A 72 -9.63 -6.74 -5.97
CA ALA A 72 -9.69 -6.11 -7.28
C ALA A 72 -10.20 -4.66 -7.21
N GLU A 73 -11.29 -4.41 -6.49
CA GLU A 73 -11.80 -3.05 -6.26
C GLU A 73 -10.77 -2.19 -5.51
N ALA A 74 -10.02 -2.78 -4.58
CA ALA A 74 -8.98 -2.06 -3.85
C ALA A 74 -7.83 -1.61 -4.74
N LEU A 75 -7.42 -2.47 -5.67
CA LEU A 75 -6.38 -2.18 -6.65
C LEU A 75 -6.85 -1.12 -7.65
N GLU A 76 -8.09 -1.20 -8.11
CA GLU A 76 -8.69 -0.16 -8.97
C GLU A 76 -8.76 1.20 -8.29
N ILE A 77 -9.02 1.27 -6.98
CA ILE A 77 -8.98 2.54 -6.22
C ILE A 77 -7.53 3.02 -6.02
N SER A 78 -6.58 2.09 -5.91
CA SER A 78 -5.16 2.38 -5.67
C SER A 78 -4.42 2.82 -6.94
N ASP A 79 -5.00 2.59 -8.12
CA ASP A 79 -4.45 3.10 -9.38
C ASP A 79 -4.51 4.64 -9.37
N PRO A 80 -3.38 5.37 -9.47
CA PRO A 80 -3.37 6.83 -9.49
C PRO A 80 -4.09 7.42 -10.72
N SER A 81 -4.34 6.61 -11.76
CA SER A 81 -5.14 7.00 -12.93
C SER A 81 -6.64 6.76 -12.72
N SER A 82 -7.03 6.05 -11.67
CA SER A 82 -8.42 5.84 -11.31
C SER A 82 -9.06 7.15 -10.88
N LYS A 83 -10.32 7.35 -11.26
CA LYS A 83 -11.11 8.55 -10.97
C LYS A 83 -11.06 8.82 -9.48
N VAL A 84 -10.27 9.82 -9.07
CA VAL A 84 -10.06 10.21 -7.66
C VAL A 84 -11.41 10.20 -6.94
N PRO A 85 -11.58 9.37 -5.89
CA PRO A 85 -12.84 9.33 -5.17
C PRO A 85 -13.11 10.74 -4.63
N VAL A 86 -14.27 11.30 -4.96
CA VAL A 86 -14.69 12.61 -4.45
C VAL A 86 -15.00 12.43 -2.96
N ILE A 87 -14.03 12.71 -2.11
CA ILE A 87 -14.20 12.69 -0.66
C ILE A 87 -14.89 14.00 -0.26
N ASP A 88 -16.21 13.93 0.00
CA ASP A 88 -16.95 15.06 0.56
C ASP A 88 -16.64 15.18 2.06
N ALA A 89 -15.98 16.27 2.44
CA ALA A 89 -15.59 16.55 3.82
C ALA A 89 -16.79 16.59 4.82
N ARG A 90 -18.04 16.68 4.33
CA ARG A 90 -19.25 16.60 5.16
C ARG A 90 -19.58 15.18 5.61
N ILE A 91 -19.08 14.15 4.92
CA ILE A 91 -19.25 12.74 5.31
C ILE A 91 -18.34 12.38 6.50
N CYS A 92 -17.29 13.16 6.76
CA CYS A 92 -16.34 12.92 7.85
C CYS A 92 -16.84 13.28 9.26
N ARG A 93 -18.14 13.58 9.46
CA ARG A 93 -18.70 13.93 10.79
C ARG A 93 -19.70 12.91 11.31
N SER A 94 -19.25 11.68 11.53
CA SER A 94 -20.03 10.67 12.27
C SER A 94 -19.11 9.75 13.08
N LEU A 95 -18.28 10.35 13.94
CA LEU A 95 -17.76 9.75 15.17
C LEU A 95 -17.69 10.84 16.23
#